data_AF-A0A158RMY8-F1
#
_entry.id   AF-A0A158RMY8-F1
#
_cell.length_a   1.000
_cell.length_b   1.000
_cell.length_c   1.000
_cell.angle_alpha   90.00
_cell.angle_beta   90.00
_cell.angle_gamma   90.00
#
_symmetry.space_group_name_H-M   'P 1'
#
loop_
_entity.id
_entity.type
_entity.pdbx_description
1 polymer ?
#
loop_
_entity_poly.entity_id
_entity_poly.type
_entity_poly.pdbx_seq_one_letter_code
_entity_poly.pdbx_strand_id
1 'polypeptide(L)' 'MAGSVDAGLGFIIDAKISVNDSYQYKVHNSHGQVFYITAIDTYVNVR' A
#
# COMPACT_ATOMS: atom_id res chain seq x y z
N MET A 1 -13.85 -5.06 -7.19
CA MET A 1 -13.64 -3.62 -7.46
C MET A 1 -12.21 -3.31 -7.09
N ALA A 2 -11.41 -2.74 -7.99
CA ALA A 2 -10.08 -2.23 -7.66
C ALA A 2 -10.23 -0.73 -7.33
N GLY A 3 -9.48 -0.23 -6.36
CA GLY A 3 -9.44 1.20 -6.06
C GLY A 3 -8.70 1.97 -7.16
N SER A 4 -9.23 3.12 -7.56
CA SER A 4 -8.47 4.09 -8.37
C SER A 4 -7.63 4.96 -7.44
N VAL A 5 -6.40 5.26 -7.85
CA VAL A 5 -5.54 6.23 -7.17
C VAL A 5 -5.47 7.50 -8.01
N ASP A 6 -5.64 8.66 -7.36
CA ASP A 6 -5.46 9.94 -8.02
C ASP A 6 -3.98 10.25 -8.18
N ALA A 7 -3.59 10.71 -9.38
CA ALA A 7 -2.23 11.16 -9.63
C ALA A 7 -1.87 12.33 -8.69
N GLY A 8 -0.69 12.27 -8.07
CA GLY A 8 -0.21 13.30 -7.14
C GLY A 8 -0.44 13.00 -5.66
N LEU A 9 -1.23 11.98 -5.31
CA LEU A 9 -1.28 11.49 -3.93
C LEU A 9 -0.03 10.65 -3.65
N GLY A 10 0.82 11.15 -2.73
CA GLY A 10 1.92 10.38 -2.18
C GLY A 10 1.41 9.35 -1.18
N PHE A 11 2.00 8.16 -1.21
CA PHE A 11 1.73 7.09 -0.24
C PHE A 11 3.01 6.73 0.48
N ILE A 12 2.91 6.55 1.80
CA ILE A 12 4.00 6.08 2.65
C ILE A 12 3.64 4.68 3.12
N ILE A 13 4.62 3.77 3.07
CA ILE A 13 4.45 2.41 3.59
C ILE A 13 4.63 2.46 5.10
N ASP A 14 3.58 2.09 5.83
CA ASP A 14 3.60 1.98 7.29
C ASP A 14 4.16 0.63 7.73
N ALA A 15 3.72 -0.45 7.09
CA ALA A 15 4.08 -1.80 7.46
C ALA A 15 3.85 -2.80 6.32
N LYS A 16 4.63 -3.89 6.31
CA LYS A 16 4.31 -5.13 5.61
C LYS A 16 3.63 -6.08 6.60
N ILE A 17 2.41 -6.50 6.32
CA ILE A 17 1.61 -7.37 7.20
C ILE A 17 1.34 -8.71 6.52
N SER A 18 1.31 -9.78 7.32
CA SER A 18 0.89 -11.11 6.86
C SER A 18 -0.61 -11.29 7.09
N VAL A 19 -1.33 -11.72 6.07
CA VAL A 19 -2.77 -11.99 6.08
C VAL A 19 -3.00 -13.31 5.35
N ASN A 20 -3.36 -14.37 6.09
CA ASN A 20 -3.72 -15.69 5.56
C ASN A 20 -2.78 -16.17 4.43
N ASP A 21 -1.52 -16.40 4.78
CA ASP A 21 -0.43 -16.85 3.89
C ASP A 21 -0.01 -15.88 2.78
N SER A 22 -0.56 -14.66 2.76
CA SER A 22 -0.20 -13.60 1.80
C SER A 22 0.32 -12.35 2.50
N TYR A 23 1.09 -11.53 1.79
CA TYR A 23 1.54 -10.22 2.29
C TYR A 23 0.70 -9.07 1.73
N GLN A 24 0.45 -8.08 2.57
CA GLN A 24 -0.13 -6.81 2.18
C GLN A 24 0.71 -5.66 2.75
N TYR A 25 0.73 -4.53 2.06
CA TYR A 25 1.34 -3.30 2.57
C TYR A 25 0.25 -2.41 3.12
N LYS A 26 0.37 -2.06 4.40
CA LYS A 26 -0.39 -0.98 5.00
C LYS A 26 0.28 0.33 4.57
N VAL A 27 -0.49 1.22 3.96
CA VAL A 27 -0.04 2.54 3.53
C VAL A 27 -0.98 3.62 4.03
N HIS A 28 -0.47 4.82 4.22
CA HIS A 28 -1.30 6.01 4.33
C HIS A 28 -0.99 7.01 3.22
N ASN A 29 -2.02 7.71 2.74
CA ASN A 29 -1.86 8.80 1.78
C ASN A 29 -1.57 10.13 2.49
N SER A 30 -1.30 11.18 1.71
CA SER A 30 -1.08 12.54 2.21
C SER A 30 -2.25 13.14 3.01
N HIS A 31 -3.44 12.53 2.97
CA HIS A 31 -4.60 12.91 3.78
C HIS A 31 -4.79 12.04 5.04
N GLY A 32 -3.85 11.13 5.32
CA GLY A 32 -3.89 10.23 6.47
C GLY A 32 -4.88 9.07 6.34
N GLN A 33 -5.43 8.83 5.15
CA GLN A 33 -6.30 7.67 4.90
C GLN A 33 -5.47 6.40 4.75
N VAL A 34 -5.90 5.32 5.39
CA VAL A 34 -5.19 4.04 5.43
C VAL A 34 -5.74 3.09 4.36
N PHE A 35 -4.84 2.44 3.63
CA PHE A 35 -5.16 1.43 2.63
C PHE A 35 -4.31 0.17 2.83
N TYR A 36 -4.78 -0.94 2.27
CA TYR A 36 -4.06 -2.20 2.22
C TYR A 36 -3.89 -2.63 0.77
N ILE A 37 -2.64 -2.76 0.34
CA ILE A 37 -2.27 -3.04 -1.05
C ILE A 37 -1.62 -4.41 -1.14
N THR A 38 -2.17 -5.28 -1.98
CA THR A 38 -1.52 -6.52 -2.41
C THR A 38 -0.71 -6.22 -3.67
N ALA A 39 0.61 -6.29 -3.56
CA ALA A 39 1.54 -6.13 -4.67
C ALA A 39 2.68 -7.14 -4.49
N ILE A 40 3.29 -7.56 -5.61
CA ILE A 40 4.51 -8.37 -5.54
C ILE A 40 5.70 -7.46 -5.18
N ASP A 41 6.67 -7.99 -4.39
CA ASP A 41 7.81 -7.24 -3.86
C ASP A 41 8.61 -6.50 -4.96
N THR A 42 8.65 -7.02 -6.20
CA THR A 42 9.38 -6.39 -7.32
C THR A 42 8.81 -5.04 -7.75
N TYR A 43 7.53 -4.77 -7.47
CA TYR A 43 6.88 -3.49 -7.78
C TYR A 43 6.80 -2.56 -6.56
N VAL A 44 7.37 -2.97 -5.42
CA VAL A 44 7.36 -2.17 -4.19
C VAL A 44 8.78 -1.73 -3.88
N ASN A 45 9.03 -0.42 -3.99
CA ASN A 45 10.27 0.18 -3.53
C ASN A 45 10.05 0.79 -2.14
N VAL A 46 10.72 0.23 -1.13
CA VAL A 46 10.78 0.82 0.21
C VAL A 46 12.10 1.56 0.30
N ARG A 47 12.06 2.87 0.51
CA ARG A 47 13.24 3.72 0.69
C ARG A 47 13.35 4.16 2.13
#